data_AF-A0A352Q533-F1
#
_entry.id   AF-A0A352Q533-F1
#
_cell.length_a   1.000
_cell.length_b   1.000
_cell.length_c   1.000
_cell.angle_alpha   90.00
_cell.angle_beta   90.00
_cell.angle_gamma   90.00
#
_symmetry.space_group_name_H-M   'P 1'
#
loop_
_entity.id
_entity.type
_entity.pdbx_description
1 polymer ?
#
loop_
_entity_poly.entity_id
_entity_poly.type
_entity_poly.pdbx_seq_one_letter_code
_entity_poly.pdbx_strand_id
1 'polypeptide(L)'
;MTQTSSSISAGSNEAGATSNPSPRNLIDYPLVDADCHYYEPDDCYTRHMEPKYRDDAIQVVRGLSKHAQVHFRGKRVSFFSAPPGEHAGKPGSYKAFYQDDNHTGAHILAADPISCFDLPESMQRDKRLAWLDKHNVEAGIFLPSLGVGVEMELRDAGPEVVMANHRAFNKWIRDDWGWDYQNRVFSAAQLSLVDLDLAIQELERVLKEGAR
;
A
#
# COMPACT_ATOMS: atom_id res chain seq x y z
N MET A 1 -11.08 73.82 -22.48
CA MET A 1 -11.49 73.14 -23.73
C MET A 1 -10.19 72.76 -24.41
N THR A 2 -9.74 71.52 -24.51
CA THR A 2 -10.42 70.25 -24.81
C THR A 2 -9.59 69.13 -24.19
N GLN A 3 -10.22 68.20 -23.46
CA GLN A 3 -9.58 66.98 -22.97
C GLN A 3 -9.42 66.00 -24.15
N THR A 4 -8.21 65.50 -24.38
CA THR A 4 -7.95 64.31 -25.19
C THR A 4 -7.64 63.16 -24.25
N SER A 5 -8.60 62.23 -24.15
CA SER A 5 -8.47 60.97 -23.42
C SER A 5 -7.64 59.97 -24.23
N SER A 6 -6.44 59.64 -23.76
CA SER A 6 -5.68 58.49 -24.26
C SER A 6 -5.91 57.32 -23.29
N SER A 7 -6.74 56.37 -23.71
CA SER A 7 -6.95 55.09 -23.03
C SER A 7 -5.70 54.21 -23.21
N ILE A 8 -5.01 53.92 -22.11
CA ILE A 8 -3.95 52.91 -22.08
C ILE A 8 -4.63 51.54 -22.04
N SER A 9 -4.60 50.85 -23.18
CA SER A 9 -4.95 49.44 -23.30
C SER A 9 -3.92 48.61 -22.55
N ALA A 10 -4.31 47.99 -21.43
CA ALA A 10 -3.51 46.97 -20.77
C ALA A 10 -3.43 45.74 -21.70
N GLY A 11 -2.28 45.57 -22.35
CA GLY A 11 -1.97 44.36 -23.11
C GLY A 11 -1.96 43.16 -22.18
N SER A 12 -2.84 42.20 -22.44
CA SER A 12 -2.81 40.87 -21.86
C SER A 12 -1.58 40.12 -22.40
N ASN A 13 -0.48 40.15 -21.65
CA ASN A 13 0.63 39.22 -21.83
C ASN A 13 0.21 37.85 -21.25
N GLU A 14 -0.59 37.11 -22.01
CA GLU A 14 -0.68 35.65 -21.83
C GLU A 14 0.62 35.04 -22.35
N ALA A 15 1.66 35.06 -21.50
CA ALA A 15 2.80 34.19 -21.66
C ALA A 15 2.27 32.75 -21.57
N GLY A 16 2.29 32.04 -22.70
CA GLY A 16 1.79 30.68 -22.82
C GLY A 16 2.36 29.79 -21.74
N ALA A 17 1.51 29.43 -20.77
CA ALA A 17 1.75 28.28 -19.93
C ALA A 17 1.74 27.07 -20.87
N THR A 18 2.92 26.58 -21.25
CA THR A 18 3.06 25.23 -21.76
C THR A 18 2.55 24.30 -20.67
N SER A 19 1.27 23.92 -20.76
CA SER A 19 0.72 22.87 -19.92
C SER A 19 1.58 21.65 -20.22
N ASN A 20 2.43 21.26 -19.28
CA ASN A 20 3.09 19.96 -19.37
C ASN A 20 1.99 18.96 -19.68
N PRO A 21 2.10 18.18 -20.78
CA PRO A 21 1.08 17.22 -21.11
C PRO A 21 0.84 16.37 -19.85
N SER A 22 -0.44 16.13 -19.54
CA SER A 22 -0.76 15.12 -18.54
C SER A 22 0.06 13.87 -18.88
N PRO A 23 0.72 13.21 -17.92
CA PRO A 23 1.53 12.02 -18.21
C PRO A 23 0.79 10.97 -19.04
N ARG A 24 -0.55 10.97 -18.98
CA ARG A 24 -1.47 10.21 -19.84
C ARG A 24 -1.28 10.40 -21.35
N ASN A 25 -0.65 11.48 -21.81
CA ASN A 25 -0.45 11.78 -23.23
C ASN A 25 0.97 11.43 -23.70
N LEU A 26 1.83 10.85 -22.85
CA LEU A 26 3.21 10.53 -23.21
C LEU A 26 3.35 9.18 -23.93
N ILE A 27 2.38 8.27 -23.76
CA ILE A 27 2.38 6.93 -24.35
C ILE A 27 0.95 6.56 -24.78
N ASP A 28 0.82 5.78 -25.86
CA ASP A 28 -0.44 5.38 -26.50
C ASP A 28 -0.93 3.98 -26.09
N TYR A 29 -0.28 3.37 -25.11
CA TYR A 29 -0.65 2.09 -24.50
C TYR A 29 -0.74 2.22 -22.98
N PRO A 30 -1.53 1.38 -22.29
CA PRO A 30 -1.63 1.38 -20.84
C PRO A 30 -0.41 0.72 -20.19
N LEU A 31 -0.11 1.09 -18.94
CA LEU A 31 1.02 0.54 -18.18
C LEU A 31 0.66 -0.73 -17.42
N VAL A 32 1.66 -1.57 -17.17
CA VAL A 32 1.62 -2.59 -16.12
C VAL A 32 2.55 -2.16 -15.00
N ASP A 33 2.00 -1.97 -13.80
CA ASP A 33 2.74 -1.51 -12.62
C ASP A 33 3.19 -2.69 -11.76
N ALA A 34 4.50 -2.92 -11.67
CA ALA A 34 5.05 -4.07 -10.95
C ALA A 34 5.13 -3.86 -9.43
N ASP A 35 4.76 -2.68 -8.91
CA ASP A 35 4.89 -2.33 -7.50
C ASP A 35 3.71 -1.49 -7.01
N CYS A 36 2.54 -2.12 -6.93
CA CYS A 36 1.35 -1.55 -6.30
C CYS A 36 1.24 -2.04 -4.85
N HIS A 37 0.67 -1.21 -3.99
CA HIS A 37 0.38 -1.58 -2.61
C HIS A 37 -1.11 -1.41 -2.27
N TYR A 38 -1.57 -2.32 -1.42
CA TYR A 38 -2.79 -2.13 -0.63
C TYR A 38 -2.44 -1.83 0.83
N TYR A 39 -3.38 -1.24 1.55
CA TYR A 39 -3.27 -1.04 2.99
C TYR A 39 -4.27 -1.92 3.73
N GLU A 40 -3.76 -2.69 4.67
CA GLU A 40 -4.50 -3.76 5.30
C GLU A 40 -5.40 -3.26 6.44
N PRO A 41 -6.63 -3.80 6.56
CA PRO A 41 -7.50 -3.52 7.69
C PRO A 41 -6.97 -4.20 8.96
N ASP A 42 -7.51 -3.78 10.12
CA ASP A 42 -7.13 -4.31 11.43
C ASP A 42 -7.24 -5.83 11.55
N ASP A 43 -8.13 -6.45 10.77
CA ASP A 43 -8.46 -7.86 10.85
C ASP A 43 -7.71 -8.75 9.84
N CYS A 44 -6.76 -8.21 9.07
CA CYS A 44 -6.03 -8.96 8.03
C CYS A 44 -5.33 -10.22 8.55
N TYR A 45 -4.89 -10.24 9.81
CA TYR A 45 -4.28 -11.42 10.46
C TYR A 45 -5.25 -12.22 11.35
N THR A 46 -6.43 -11.68 11.68
CA THR A 46 -7.33 -12.27 12.69
C THR A 46 -8.60 -12.87 12.09
N ARG A 47 -9.10 -12.32 10.97
CA ARG A 47 -10.34 -12.73 10.30
C ARG A 47 -10.41 -14.24 10.03
N HIS A 48 -9.29 -14.80 9.59
CA HIS A 48 -9.18 -16.22 9.23
C HIS A 48 -8.22 -17.00 10.12
N MET A 49 -7.84 -16.45 11.28
CA MET A 49 -6.92 -17.12 12.19
C MET A 49 -7.50 -18.43 12.70
N GLU A 50 -6.69 -19.49 12.65
CA GLU A 50 -7.08 -20.80 13.16
C GLU A 50 -7.34 -20.73 14.67
N PRO A 51 -8.40 -21.40 15.20
CA PRO A 51 -8.77 -21.28 16.61
C PRO A 51 -7.62 -21.54 17.60
N LYS A 52 -6.71 -22.48 17.29
CA LYS A 52 -5.56 -22.83 18.13
C LYS A 52 -4.46 -21.76 18.19
N TYR A 53 -4.43 -20.80 17.26
CA TYR A 53 -3.39 -19.77 17.14
C TYR A 53 -3.94 -18.35 17.36
N ARG A 54 -5.16 -18.20 17.91
CA ARG A 54 -5.79 -16.88 18.11
C ARG A 54 -4.97 -15.94 18.99
N ASP A 55 -4.35 -16.47 20.04
CA ASP A 55 -3.49 -15.71 20.95
C ASP A 55 -2.10 -15.40 20.33
N ASP A 56 -1.78 -16.06 19.20
CA ASP A 56 -0.57 -15.88 18.42
C ASP A 56 -0.78 -15.06 17.15
N ALA A 57 -1.96 -14.48 16.95
CA ALA A 57 -2.22 -13.59 15.82
C ALA A 57 -1.48 -12.27 15.97
N ILE A 58 -0.99 -11.72 14.86
CA ILE A 58 -0.70 -10.29 14.78
C ILE A 58 -2.01 -9.52 14.99
N GLN A 59 -1.96 -8.49 15.83
CA GLN A 59 -3.13 -7.68 16.17
C GLN A 59 -2.85 -6.19 15.95
N VAL A 60 -3.80 -5.50 15.34
CA VAL A 60 -3.85 -4.04 15.38
C VAL A 60 -4.63 -3.63 16.64
N VAL A 61 -3.94 -2.98 17.58
CA VAL A 61 -4.48 -2.57 18.87
C VAL A 61 -4.72 -1.06 18.88
N ARG A 62 -5.96 -0.66 19.16
CA ARG A 62 -6.39 0.75 19.26
C ARG A 62 -6.49 1.20 20.72
N GLY A 63 -6.43 2.51 20.95
CA GLY A 63 -6.69 3.12 22.26
C GLY A 63 -5.48 3.20 23.22
N LEU A 64 -4.30 2.71 22.82
CA LEU A 64 -3.08 2.82 23.62
C LEU A 64 -2.28 4.11 23.36
N SER A 65 -2.49 4.76 22.22
CA SER A 65 -1.83 6.00 21.81
C SER A 65 -2.69 6.76 20.79
N LYS A 66 -2.18 7.90 20.28
CA LYS A 66 -2.82 8.67 19.19
C LYS A 66 -3.15 7.78 17.98
N HIS A 67 -2.19 6.95 17.58
CA HIS A 67 -2.37 5.97 16.51
C HIS A 67 -2.54 4.57 17.07
N ALA A 68 -3.18 3.69 16.30
CA ALA A 68 -3.14 2.26 16.56
C ALA A 68 -1.69 1.72 16.58
N GLN A 69 -1.52 0.53 17.13
CA GLN A 69 -0.21 -0.14 17.21
C GLN A 69 -0.33 -1.59 16.73
N VAL A 70 0.69 -2.09 16.04
CA VAL A 70 0.78 -3.51 15.68
C VAL A 70 1.42 -4.27 16.83
N HIS A 71 0.81 -5.38 17.25
CA HIS A 71 1.24 -6.18 18.40
C HIS A 71 1.36 -7.66 18.02
N PHE A 72 2.31 -8.34 18.64
CA PHE A 72 2.43 -9.80 18.67
C PHE A 72 2.58 -10.25 20.13
N ARG A 73 1.71 -11.16 20.60
CA ARG A 73 1.67 -11.62 22.02
C ARG A 73 1.69 -10.46 23.04
N GLY A 74 0.93 -9.40 22.76
CA GLY A 74 0.84 -8.21 23.59
C GLY A 74 2.10 -7.32 23.61
N LYS A 75 3.13 -7.64 22.81
CA LYS A 75 4.30 -6.79 22.62
C LYS A 75 4.16 -6.01 21.33
N ARG A 76 4.44 -4.71 21.39
CA ARG A 76 4.43 -3.84 20.22
C ARG A 76 5.53 -4.27 19.23
N VAL A 77 5.14 -4.45 17.96
CA VAL A 77 6.04 -4.63 16.82
C VAL A 77 6.78 -3.32 16.57
N SER A 78 8.11 -3.35 16.68
CA SER A 78 8.94 -2.13 16.66
C SER A 78 9.11 -1.52 15.27
N PHE A 79 8.94 -2.33 14.22
CA PHE A 79 9.06 -1.91 12.82
C PHE A 79 8.09 -0.78 12.45
N PHE A 80 6.92 -0.71 13.08
CA PHE A 80 5.87 0.25 12.76
C PHE A 80 5.76 1.35 13.82
N SER A 81 5.84 2.62 13.37
CA SER A 81 5.44 3.77 14.19
C SER A 81 3.91 3.80 14.41
N ALA A 82 3.15 3.36 13.40
CA ALA A 82 1.71 3.11 13.38
C ALA A 82 1.39 2.13 12.22
N PRO A 83 0.23 1.44 12.21
CA PRO A 83 -0.20 0.63 11.08
C PRO A 83 -0.21 1.46 9.78
N PRO A 84 0.33 0.91 8.67
CA PRO A 84 0.42 1.64 7.40
C PRO A 84 -0.92 2.20 6.89
N GLY A 85 -2.04 1.50 7.14
CA GLY A 85 -3.36 1.99 6.74
C GLY A 85 -3.84 3.25 7.49
N GLU A 86 -3.34 3.49 8.70
CA GLU A 86 -3.74 4.65 9.50
C GLU A 86 -2.84 5.85 9.30
N HIS A 87 -1.55 5.62 9.08
CA HIS A 87 -0.54 6.66 8.97
C HIS A 87 0.53 6.27 7.94
N ALA A 88 0.37 6.75 6.71
CA ALA A 88 1.32 6.59 5.62
C ALA A 88 1.76 7.96 5.10
N GLY A 89 2.91 8.04 4.44
CA GLY A 89 3.24 9.21 3.65
C GLY A 89 2.34 9.29 2.41
N LYS A 90 1.88 10.49 2.07
CA LYS A 90 1.12 10.73 0.85
C LYS A 90 1.89 10.22 -0.38
N PRO A 91 1.23 9.66 -1.40
CA PRO A 91 1.90 9.22 -2.62
C PRO A 91 2.86 10.29 -3.17
N GLY A 92 4.13 9.92 -3.30
CA GLY A 92 5.20 10.80 -3.77
C GLY A 92 5.82 11.76 -2.73
N SER A 93 5.33 11.82 -1.48
CA SER A 93 5.86 12.75 -0.46
C SER A 93 7.33 12.49 -0.12
N TYR A 94 7.78 11.24 -0.23
CA TYR A 94 9.17 10.86 -0.01
C TYR A 94 10.09 11.04 -1.21
N LYS A 95 9.57 11.50 -2.37
CA LYS A 95 10.36 11.59 -3.60
C LYS A 95 11.64 12.42 -3.42
N ALA A 96 11.51 13.60 -2.80
CA ALA A 96 12.66 14.48 -2.56
C ALA A 96 13.67 13.85 -1.59
N PHE A 97 13.20 13.07 -0.62
CA PHE A 97 14.06 12.31 0.30
C PHE A 97 14.89 11.25 -0.43
N TYR A 98 14.26 10.42 -1.24
CA TYR A 98 14.96 9.35 -1.96
C TYR A 98 15.81 9.85 -3.13
N GLN A 99 15.64 11.09 -3.59
CA GLN A 99 16.46 11.71 -4.63
C GLN A 99 17.63 12.55 -4.08
N ASP A 100 17.72 12.75 -2.76
CA ASP A 100 18.79 13.52 -2.12
C ASP A 100 20.02 12.63 -1.91
N ASP A 101 20.77 12.38 -2.98
CA ASP A 101 22.01 11.59 -2.95
C ASP A 101 23.06 12.15 -1.96
N ASN A 102 22.98 13.46 -1.67
CA ASN A 102 23.92 14.15 -0.79
C ASN A 102 23.48 14.13 0.68
N HIS A 103 22.30 13.60 0.99
CA HIS A 103 21.72 13.56 2.35
C HIS A 103 21.69 14.94 3.03
N THR A 104 21.47 16.00 2.24
CA THR A 104 21.69 17.40 2.67
C THR A 104 20.48 18.09 3.29
N GLY A 105 19.27 17.54 3.20
CA GLY A 105 18.16 18.21 3.90
C GLY A 105 16.75 17.66 3.76
N ALA A 106 16.49 16.67 2.93
CA ALA A 106 15.19 15.99 3.02
C ALA A 106 15.21 15.06 4.24
N HIS A 107 14.31 15.27 5.19
CA HIS A 107 14.17 14.40 6.36
C HIS A 107 13.07 13.39 6.08
N ILE A 108 13.24 12.11 6.42
CA ILE A 108 12.19 11.09 6.27
C ILE A 108 10.91 11.41 7.07
N LEU A 109 11.03 12.30 8.07
CA LEU A 109 9.88 12.79 8.85
C LEU A 109 9.16 13.97 8.19
N ALA A 110 9.67 14.50 7.08
CA ALA A 110 9.02 15.56 6.30
C ALA A 110 7.90 15.03 5.38
N ALA A 111 7.55 13.75 5.50
CA ALA A 111 6.40 13.19 4.80
C ALA A 111 5.13 13.96 5.19
N ASP A 112 4.31 14.29 4.20
CA ASP A 112 2.94 14.80 4.37
C ASP A 112 2.06 13.58 4.68
N PRO A 113 1.74 13.29 5.96
CA PRO A 113 1.11 12.03 6.31
C PRO A 113 -0.39 12.06 6.00
N ILE A 114 -0.90 10.92 5.57
CA ILE A 114 -2.32 10.70 5.27
C ILE A 114 -2.83 9.45 5.98
N SER A 115 -4.15 9.39 6.12
CA SER A 115 -4.82 8.15 6.48
C SER A 115 -5.31 7.45 5.22
N CYS A 116 -4.94 6.18 5.03
CA CYS A 116 -5.40 5.42 3.87
C CYS A 116 -6.88 5.03 3.99
N PHE A 117 -7.46 5.15 5.19
CA PHE A 117 -8.92 5.09 5.39
C PHE A 117 -9.68 6.18 4.61
N ASP A 118 -9.02 7.31 4.31
CA ASP A 118 -9.58 8.39 3.49
C ASP A 118 -9.36 8.16 1.97
N LEU A 119 -8.64 7.09 1.60
CA LEU A 119 -8.32 6.69 0.23
C LEU A 119 -8.88 5.30 -0.07
N PRO A 120 -10.19 5.16 -0.37
CA PRO A 120 -10.82 3.85 -0.51
C PRO A 120 -10.21 2.98 -1.62
N GLU A 121 -9.64 3.55 -2.68
CA GLU A 121 -8.89 2.81 -3.71
C GLU A 121 -7.67 2.07 -3.17
N SER A 122 -7.16 2.48 -2.02
CA SER A 122 -6.01 1.87 -1.37
C SER A 122 -6.37 0.67 -0.50
N MET A 123 -7.67 0.45 -0.25
CA MET A 123 -8.21 -0.60 0.62
C MET A 123 -9.29 -1.46 -0.05
N GLN A 124 -9.84 -1.03 -1.20
CA GLN A 124 -10.94 -1.70 -1.89
C GLN A 124 -10.60 -1.92 -3.37
N ARG A 125 -10.53 -3.19 -3.80
CA ARG A 125 -10.12 -3.56 -5.17
C ARG A 125 -10.96 -2.93 -6.28
N ASP A 126 -12.28 -2.82 -6.12
CA ASP A 126 -13.14 -2.26 -7.17
C ASP A 126 -12.93 -0.74 -7.33
N LYS A 127 -12.66 -0.05 -6.22
CA LYS A 127 -12.26 1.36 -6.24
C LYS A 127 -10.86 1.52 -6.84
N ARG A 128 -9.96 0.57 -6.58
CA ARG A 128 -8.64 0.52 -7.21
C ARG A 128 -8.74 0.37 -8.73
N LEU A 129 -9.62 -0.47 -9.27
CA LEU A 129 -9.80 -0.61 -10.72
C LEU A 129 -10.14 0.72 -11.39
N ALA A 130 -11.10 1.47 -10.84
CA ALA A 130 -11.45 2.80 -11.34
C ALA A 130 -10.27 3.79 -11.24
N TRP A 131 -9.45 3.66 -10.20
CA TRP A 131 -8.23 4.44 -10.07
C TRP A 131 -7.20 4.07 -11.15
N LEU A 132 -6.99 2.78 -11.45
CA LEU A 132 -6.10 2.32 -12.51
C LEU A 132 -6.53 2.86 -13.88
N ASP A 133 -7.84 2.80 -14.19
CA ASP A 133 -8.41 3.37 -15.42
C ASP A 133 -8.09 4.87 -15.55
N LYS A 134 -8.29 5.62 -14.46
CA LYS A 134 -8.02 7.07 -14.42
C LYS A 134 -6.53 7.38 -14.68
N HIS A 135 -5.63 6.47 -14.37
CA HIS A 135 -4.18 6.66 -14.48
C HIS A 135 -3.55 5.96 -15.69
N ASN A 136 -4.36 5.41 -16.62
CA ASN A 136 -3.89 4.65 -17.78
C ASN A 136 -3.00 3.44 -17.38
N VAL A 137 -3.40 2.74 -16.33
CA VAL A 137 -2.77 1.50 -15.85
C VAL A 137 -3.71 0.33 -16.16
N GLU A 138 -3.22 -0.63 -16.94
CA GLU A 138 -3.95 -1.84 -17.30
C GLU A 138 -4.02 -2.80 -16.12
N ALA A 139 -2.87 -3.08 -15.50
CA ALA A 139 -2.76 -4.05 -14.43
C ALA A 139 -1.63 -3.69 -13.45
N GLY A 140 -1.63 -4.33 -12.29
CA GLY A 140 -0.48 -4.25 -11.39
C GLY A 140 -0.30 -5.44 -10.46
N ILE A 141 0.90 -5.56 -9.91
CA ILE A 141 1.28 -6.51 -8.87
C ILE A 141 1.05 -5.85 -7.52
N PHE A 142 0.19 -6.43 -6.69
CA PHE A 142 -0.25 -5.87 -5.42
C PHE A 142 0.45 -6.54 -4.24
N LEU A 143 1.20 -5.73 -3.51
CA LEU A 143 2.09 -6.12 -2.43
C LEU A 143 1.55 -5.68 -1.06
N PRO A 144 1.88 -6.42 0.02
CA PRO A 144 1.56 -6.03 1.39
C PRO A 144 2.21 -4.71 1.81
N SER A 145 1.64 -4.06 2.82
CA SER A 145 2.24 -2.89 3.48
C SER A 145 2.49 -3.16 4.97
N LEU A 146 1.49 -3.64 5.70
CA LEU A 146 1.64 -4.16 7.06
C LEU A 146 2.33 -5.53 7.01
N GLY A 147 1.98 -6.38 6.04
CA GLY A 147 2.51 -7.74 5.98
C GLY A 147 4.03 -7.83 5.81
N VAL A 148 4.69 -6.79 5.28
CA VAL A 148 6.15 -6.79 5.07
C VAL A 148 6.95 -6.70 6.39
N GLY A 149 6.34 -6.22 7.47
CA GLY A 149 7.05 -5.88 8.71
C GLY A 149 6.80 -6.81 9.89
N VAL A 150 5.97 -7.86 9.74
CA VAL A 150 5.54 -8.69 10.88
C VAL A 150 6.39 -9.94 11.09
N GLU A 151 6.91 -10.55 10.01
CA GLU A 151 7.56 -11.86 10.10
C GLU A 151 8.79 -11.85 11.01
N MET A 152 9.50 -10.71 11.07
CA MET A 152 10.66 -10.58 11.93
C MET A 152 10.31 -10.74 13.41
N GLU A 153 9.14 -10.29 13.87
CA GLU A 153 8.72 -10.48 15.28
C GLU A 153 8.21 -11.91 15.54
N LEU A 154 7.80 -12.64 14.49
CA LEU A 154 7.32 -14.02 14.57
C LEU A 154 8.45 -15.06 14.56
N ARG A 155 9.69 -14.69 14.19
CA ARG A 155 10.82 -15.61 13.96
C ARG A 155 11.05 -16.66 15.07
N ASP A 156 10.80 -16.30 16.32
CA ASP A 156 11.09 -17.12 17.51
C ASP A 156 9.82 -17.83 18.05
N ALA A 157 8.68 -17.67 17.37
CA ALA A 157 7.40 -18.25 17.78
C ALA A 157 7.23 -19.72 17.39
N GLY A 158 8.12 -20.24 16.55
CA GLY A 158 8.05 -21.57 15.95
C GLY A 158 7.32 -21.58 14.59
N PRO A 159 7.65 -22.54 13.71
CA PRO A 159 7.22 -22.53 12.31
C PRO A 159 5.70 -22.57 12.15
N GLU A 160 5.01 -23.33 12.99
CA GLU A 160 3.55 -23.45 13.00
C GLU A 160 2.83 -22.10 13.21
N VAL A 161 3.35 -21.27 14.11
CA VAL A 161 2.77 -19.95 14.43
C VAL A 161 3.04 -18.95 13.31
N VAL A 162 4.26 -18.94 12.77
CA VAL A 162 4.64 -18.13 11.62
C VAL A 162 3.70 -18.45 10.45
N MET A 163 3.60 -19.73 10.10
CA MET A 163 2.79 -20.18 8.97
C MET A 163 1.30 -19.94 9.19
N ALA A 164 0.78 -20.04 10.42
CA ALA A 164 -0.62 -19.70 10.72
C ALA A 164 -0.95 -18.22 10.44
N ASN A 165 -0.04 -17.30 10.77
CA ASN A 165 -0.20 -15.88 10.47
C ASN A 165 -0.19 -15.62 8.95
N HIS A 166 0.76 -16.22 8.21
CA HIS A 166 0.77 -16.10 6.74
C HIS A 166 -0.48 -16.71 6.10
N ARG A 167 -0.94 -17.87 6.56
CA ARG A 167 -2.20 -18.49 6.09
C ARG A 167 -3.41 -17.60 6.32
N ALA A 168 -3.52 -17.00 7.51
CA ALA A 168 -4.61 -16.09 7.83
C ALA A 168 -4.59 -14.86 6.92
N PHE A 169 -3.40 -14.28 6.73
CA PHE A 169 -3.19 -13.13 5.86
C PHE A 169 -3.48 -13.44 4.39
N ASN A 170 -2.99 -14.56 3.87
CA ASN A 170 -3.23 -14.98 2.49
C ASN A 170 -4.72 -15.23 2.21
N LYS A 171 -5.47 -15.78 3.17
CA LYS A 171 -6.93 -15.90 3.05
C LYS A 171 -7.62 -14.54 3.00
N TRP A 172 -7.14 -13.57 3.78
CA TRP A 172 -7.61 -12.19 3.71
C TRP A 172 -7.30 -11.55 2.35
N ILE A 173 -6.08 -11.69 1.82
CA ILE A 173 -5.71 -11.21 0.47
C ILE A 173 -6.69 -11.77 -0.56
N ARG A 174 -6.91 -13.08 -0.54
CA ARG A 174 -7.81 -13.75 -1.48
C ARG A 174 -9.23 -13.17 -1.43
N ASP A 175 -9.76 -12.91 -0.24
CA ASP A 175 -11.13 -12.45 -0.06
C ASP A 175 -11.29 -10.96 -0.46
N ASP A 176 -10.35 -10.09 -0.07
CA ASP A 176 -10.46 -8.64 -0.28
C ASP A 176 -9.87 -8.16 -1.61
N TRP A 177 -8.79 -8.78 -2.09
CA TRP A 177 -8.08 -8.39 -3.32
C TRP A 177 -8.19 -9.42 -4.43
N GLY A 178 -8.17 -10.71 -4.09
CA GLY A 178 -8.08 -11.81 -5.04
C GLY A 178 -6.65 -12.02 -5.55
N TRP A 179 -6.33 -13.26 -5.91
CA TRP A 179 -5.02 -13.63 -6.46
C TRP A 179 -4.79 -13.05 -7.85
N ASP A 180 -5.80 -13.23 -8.70
CA ASP A 180 -5.94 -12.61 -10.00
C ASP A 180 -7.38 -12.12 -10.10
N TYR A 181 -7.58 -10.82 -9.98
CA TYR A 181 -8.88 -10.22 -10.14
C TYR A 181 -8.97 -9.49 -11.49
N GLN A 182 -9.82 -10.02 -12.36
CA GLN A 182 -10.11 -9.51 -13.70
C GLN A 182 -8.88 -9.39 -14.64
N ASN A 183 -7.79 -10.13 -14.40
CA ASN A 183 -6.50 -9.95 -15.10
C ASN A 183 -5.88 -8.56 -14.93
N ARG A 184 -6.22 -7.86 -13.84
CA ARG A 184 -5.77 -6.48 -13.58
C ARG A 184 -5.13 -6.28 -12.21
N VAL A 185 -5.49 -7.11 -11.23
CA VAL A 185 -4.93 -7.08 -9.88
C VAL A 185 -4.32 -8.44 -9.60
N PHE A 186 -2.98 -8.48 -9.55
CA PHE A 186 -2.22 -9.69 -9.24
C PHE A 186 -1.66 -9.58 -7.83
N SER A 187 -2.32 -10.20 -6.84
CA SER A 187 -1.88 -10.05 -5.45
C SER A 187 -0.83 -11.09 -5.09
N ALA A 188 0.29 -10.64 -4.53
CA ALA A 188 1.36 -11.53 -4.10
C ALA A 188 0.99 -12.23 -2.79
N ALA A 189 1.05 -13.57 -2.80
CA ALA A 189 0.95 -14.37 -1.58
C ALA A 189 2.21 -14.22 -0.73
N GLN A 190 2.05 -14.11 0.60
CA GLN A 190 3.19 -14.19 1.51
C GLN A 190 3.52 -15.65 1.79
N LEU A 191 4.80 -16.00 1.65
CA LEU A 191 5.33 -17.32 1.98
C LEU A 191 6.54 -17.13 2.89
N SER A 192 6.61 -17.93 3.95
CA SER A 192 7.80 -18.04 4.79
C SER A 192 8.46 -19.39 4.53
N LEU A 193 9.79 -19.40 4.53
CA LEU A 193 10.61 -20.61 4.39
C LEU A 193 11.11 -21.13 5.75
N VAL A 194 10.49 -20.69 6.85
CA VAL A 194 10.84 -21.13 8.21
C VAL A 194 10.74 -22.65 8.39
N ASP A 195 9.86 -23.30 7.63
CA ASP A 195 9.73 -24.74 7.52
C ASP A 195 9.37 -25.10 6.07
N LEU A 196 10.15 -25.99 5.47
CA LEU A 196 10.03 -26.30 4.04
C LEU A 196 8.72 -27.02 3.70
N ASP A 197 8.31 -27.99 4.53
CA ASP A 197 7.12 -28.79 4.26
C ASP A 197 5.86 -27.95 4.40
N LEU A 198 5.81 -27.06 5.41
CA LEU A 198 4.71 -26.10 5.55
C LEU A 198 4.70 -25.05 4.43
N ALA A 199 5.87 -24.57 4.00
CA ALA A 199 5.99 -23.62 2.90
C ALA A 199 5.47 -24.21 1.58
N ILE A 200 5.81 -25.46 1.28
CA ILE A 200 5.33 -26.17 0.09
C ILE A 200 3.81 -26.34 0.16
N GLN A 201 3.26 -26.76 1.30
CA GLN A 201 1.81 -26.89 1.48
C GLN A 201 1.08 -25.57 1.20
N GLU A 202 1.61 -24.45 1.70
CA GLU A 202 1.00 -23.15 1.48
C GLU A 202 1.15 -22.66 0.03
N LEU A 203 2.32 -22.87 -0.57
CA LEU A 203 2.55 -22.60 -2.00
C LEU A 203 1.56 -23.36 -2.88
N GLU A 204 1.42 -24.67 -2.68
CA GLU A 204 0.47 -25.51 -3.43
C GLU A 204 -0.97 -25.03 -3.25
N ARG A 205 -1.34 -24.60 -2.04
CA ARG A 205 -2.68 -24.05 -1.76
C ARG A 205 -2.92 -22.78 -2.56
N VAL A 206 -2.03 -21.79 -2.51
CA VAL A 206 -2.24 -20.50 -3.19
C VAL A 206 -2.17 -20.64 -4.71
N LEU A 207 -1.31 -21.52 -5.23
CA LEU A 207 -1.27 -21.84 -6.66
C LEU A 207 -2.59 -22.47 -7.12
N LYS A 208 -3.14 -23.42 -6.35
CA LYS A 208 -4.46 -24.02 -6.64
C LYS A 208 -5.60 -23.01 -6.61
N GLU A 209 -5.49 -21.97 -5.80
CA GLU A 209 -6.45 -20.87 -5.73
C GLU A 209 -6.26 -19.81 -6.84
N GLY A 210 -5.16 -19.86 -7.61
CA GLY A 210 -4.92 -19.00 -8.76
C GLY A 210 -3.86 -17.90 -8.58
N ALA A 211 -3.06 -17.94 -7.52
CA ALA A 211 -1.88 -17.07 -7.38
C ALA A 211 -0.89 -17.29 -8.52
N ARG A 212 -0.38 -16.19 -9.09
CA ARG A 212 0.60 -16.18 -10.19
C ARG A 212 1.39 -14.88 -10.27
#